data_AF-A0A4R9XFE7-F1
#
_entry.id   AF-A0A4R9XFE7-F1
#
_cell.length_a   1.000
_cell.length_b   1.000
_cell.length_c   1.000
_cell.angle_alpha   90.00
_cell.angle_beta   90.00
_cell.angle_gamma   90.00
#
_symmetry.space_group_name_H-M   'P 1'
#
loop_
_entity.id
_entity.type
_entity.pdbx_description
1 polymer ?
#
loop_
_entity_poly.entity_id
_entity_poly.type
_entity_poly.pdbx_seq_one_letter_code
_entity_poly.pdbx_strand_id
1 'polypeptide(L)'
;MTGKTVFETRYGFARNEVLLANWRESPFSRWSFQNAGELVPSARIAAASDNGEAPLQDLSGLLGDSVTLAGGQETVADFLVRSDTDALTIMKAGNVVGDWFAPHMDFDARHIVFSIGKSLTAIVAGILEGEGIFDPEAPVTLYLPEAAGSAYGDASVRHVLDMTVSLDFEEAYLDPESAFARYRRAMLWNPGGGTESLAAFLLTLQRLAEPHGRTFRYRSPNSDLLGILLERASGQRFAELMREKLWLPLGAASEASVTVDMEGTARTAGGISVTPRDLARVGEMMRQGGTANGRRIVPEAWVRDTVSTGGDTEAWQRGTMAFLFPQGRYRNKWYQTGAESGAFCAIGIHGQWLYVDPKAEMVIAKMSSQPEPVNDPLDIETVAFFEALSRMV
;
A
#
# COMPACT_ATOMS: atom_id res chain seq x y z
N MET A 1 -9.44 16.12 40.28
CA MET A 1 -8.74 16.88 39.24
C MET A 1 -9.16 16.28 37.90
N THR A 2 -10.13 16.91 37.23
CA THR A 2 -10.68 16.46 35.94
C THR A 2 -10.00 17.24 34.81
N GLY A 3 -8.71 16.98 34.62
CA GLY A 3 -7.97 17.48 33.46
C GLY A 3 -8.00 16.47 32.32
N LYS A 4 -7.88 16.95 31.08
CA LYS A 4 -7.66 16.07 29.92
C LYS A 4 -6.37 15.27 30.13
N THR A 5 -6.41 13.99 29.80
CA THR A 5 -5.23 13.12 29.74
C THR A 5 -4.27 13.57 28.64
N VAL A 6 -3.01 13.12 28.70
CA VAL A 6 -2.03 13.38 27.63
C VAL A 6 -2.55 12.87 26.28
N PHE A 7 -3.24 11.72 26.28
CA PHE A 7 -3.87 11.16 25.10
C PHE A 7 -4.95 12.10 24.52
N GLU A 8 -5.89 12.55 25.34
CA GLU A 8 -6.97 13.46 24.90
C GLU A 8 -6.44 14.80 24.41
N THR A 9 -5.36 15.30 25.01
CA THR A 9 -4.68 16.52 24.54
C THR A 9 -4.05 16.32 23.17
N ARG A 10 -3.44 15.15 22.92
CA ARG A 10 -2.75 14.84 21.65
C ARG A 10 -3.72 14.54 20.51
N TYR A 11 -4.77 13.76 20.77
CA TYR A 11 -5.63 13.23 19.71
C TYR A 11 -7.02 13.88 19.65
N GLY A 12 -7.44 14.57 20.70
CA GLY A 12 -8.75 15.25 20.75
C GLY A 12 -9.94 14.37 21.14
N PHE A 13 -9.73 13.09 21.44
CA PHE A 13 -10.73 12.12 21.92
C PHE A 13 -10.13 11.21 22.99
N ALA A 14 -10.96 10.48 23.74
CA ALA A 14 -10.52 9.57 24.79
C ALA A 14 -10.10 8.20 24.22
N ARG A 15 -9.06 7.58 24.80
CA ARG A 15 -8.50 6.31 24.29
C ARG A 15 -9.54 5.18 24.23
N ASN A 16 -10.46 5.13 25.18
CA ASN A 16 -11.51 4.09 25.25
C ASN A 16 -12.64 4.28 24.21
N GLU A 17 -12.64 5.37 23.45
CA GLU A 17 -13.57 5.58 22.32
C GLU A 17 -13.07 4.92 21.02
N VAL A 18 -11.78 4.55 20.94
CA VAL A 18 -11.25 3.81 19.79
C VAL A 18 -11.57 2.33 19.93
N LEU A 19 -12.46 1.85 19.07
CA LEU A 19 -12.99 0.51 19.05
C LEU A 19 -12.77 -0.14 17.68
N LEU A 20 -12.85 -1.47 17.63
CA LEU A 20 -12.79 -2.20 16.36
C LEU A 20 -13.91 -1.78 15.37
N ALA A 21 -15.02 -1.24 15.86
CA ALA A 21 -16.12 -0.78 15.03
C ALA A 21 -15.79 0.52 14.26
N ASN A 22 -15.03 1.44 14.86
CA ASN A 22 -14.86 2.82 14.38
C ASN A 22 -13.39 3.19 14.11
N TRP A 23 -12.44 2.27 14.26
CA TRP A 23 -11.01 2.63 14.20
C TRP A 23 -10.57 3.27 12.88
N ARG A 24 -11.25 3.02 11.76
CA ARG A 24 -10.93 3.66 10.47
C ARG A 24 -11.66 4.98 10.24
N GLU A 25 -12.52 5.39 11.16
CA GLU A 25 -13.30 6.61 11.05
C GLU A 25 -12.53 7.78 11.69
N SER A 26 -12.66 8.97 11.11
CA SER A 26 -12.16 10.20 11.74
C SER A 26 -13.01 10.55 12.98
N PRO A 27 -12.41 11.00 14.10
CA PRO A 27 -10.98 11.30 14.28
C PRO A 27 -10.13 10.12 14.74
N PHE A 28 -10.73 8.95 15.02
CA PHE A 28 -10.05 7.79 15.63
C PHE A 28 -8.89 7.25 14.79
N SER A 29 -8.99 7.36 13.46
CA SER A 29 -7.96 7.00 12.48
C SER A 29 -6.58 7.63 12.77
N ARG A 30 -6.55 8.87 13.29
CA ARG A 30 -5.31 9.59 13.64
C ARG A 30 -4.43 8.82 14.63
N TRP A 31 -5.05 8.08 15.54
CA TRP A 31 -4.32 7.22 16.48
C TRP A 31 -4.24 5.78 15.98
N SER A 32 -5.35 5.22 15.48
CA SER A 32 -5.44 3.80 15.18
C SER A 32 -4.59 3.37 13.99
N PHE A 33 -4.34 4.24 13.02
CA PHE A 33 -3.50 3.91 11.86
C PHE A 33 -2.03 3.73 12.25
N GLN A 34 -1.61 4.37 13.35
CA GLN A 34 -0.31 4.14 13.96
C GLN A 34 -0.25 2.87 14.83
N ASN A 35 -1.42 2.41 15.30
CA ASN A 35 -1.55 1.41 16.37
C ASN A 35 -2.49 0.26 15.98
N ALA A 36 -2.59 -0.08 14.69
CA ALA A 36 -3.55 -1.06 14.18
C ALA A 36 -3.41 -2.43 14.87
N GLY A 37 -2.19 -2.80 15.28
CA GLY A 37 -1.90 -4.04 16.02
C GLY A 37 -2.52 -4.13 17.42
N GLU A 38 -2.96 -3.02 18.01
CA GLU A 38 -3.73 -3.03 19.28
C GLU A 38 -5.21 -3.43 19.07
N LEU A 39 -5.70 -3.38 17.82
CA LEU A 39 -7.11 -3.60 17.49
C LEU A 39 -7.31 -4.86 16.66
N VAL A 40 -6.32 -5.20 15.82
CA VAL A 40 -6.37 -6.36 14.92
C VAL A 40 -5.12 -7.22 15.16
N PRO A 41 -5.27 -8.55 15.33
CA PRO A 41 -4.13 -9.46 15.43
C PRO A 41 -3.13 -9.22 14.29
N SER A 42 -1.83 -9.17 14.62
CA SER A 42 -0.79 -8.80 13.67
C SER A 42 0.45 -9.65 13.83
N ALA A 43 1.06 -10.03 12.71
CA ALA A 43 2.37 -10.66 12.66
C ALA A 43 3.47 -9.60 12.54
N ARG A 44 4.55 -9.78 13.30
CA ARG A 44 5.75 -8.91 13.28
C ARG A 44 6.63 -9.24 12.06
N ILE A 45 7.22 -8.21 11.46
CA ILE A 45 8.24 -8.30 10.41
C ILE A 45 9.47 -7.56 10.94
N ALA A 46 10.47 -8.32 11.44
CA ALA A 46 11.61 -7.74 12.14
C ALA A 46 12.59 -7.03 11.18
N ALA A 47 13.22 -5.95 11.66
CA ALA A 47 14.34 -5.27 11.00
C ALA A 47 15.70 -5.89 11.36
N ALA A 48 16.77 -5.51 10.65
CA ALA A 48 18.08 -6.16 10.73
C ALA A 48 18.92 -5.77 11.95
N SER A 49 18.75 -4.56 12.49
CA SER A 49 19.52 -4.07 13.65
C SER A 49 18.99 -2.73 14.18
N ASP A 50 19.06 -2.51 15.50
CA ASP A 50 18.82 -1.25 16.23
C ASP A 50 19.89 -0.17 15.97
N ASN A 51 20.39 -0.03 14.73
CA ASN A 51 21.39 1.02 14.43
C ASN A 51 20.83 2.45 14.55
N GLY A 52 19.54 2.57 14.91
CA GLY A 52 18.81 3.81 14.97
C GLY A 52 18.49 4.33 13.57
N GLU A 53 17.34 4.95 13.42
CA GLU A 53 17.05 5.76 12.25
C GLU A 53 17.83 7.09 12.36
N ALA A 54 18.32 7.62 11.24
CA ALA A 54 18.98 8.92 11.26
C ALA A 54 18.01 10.00 11.82
N PRO A 55 18.49 11.07 12.45
CA PRO A 55 17.60 12.12 12.95
C PRO A 55 16.70 12.69 11.85
N LEU A 56 15.56 13.24 12.26
CA LEU A 56 14.62 13.94 11.38
C LEU A 56 15.36 14.99 10.54
N GLN A 57 15.09 15.02 9.23
CA GLN A 57 15.64 16.01 8.31
C GLN A 57 14.64 17.16 8.17
N ASP A 58 15.08 18.38 8.43
CA ASP A 58 14.19 19.54 8.48
C ASP A 58 13.66 19.91 7.08
N LEU A 59 12.33 19.94 6.93
CA LEU A 59 11.64 20.37 5.72
C LEU A 59 11.25 21.86 5.76
N SER A 60 11.60 22.61 6.81
CA SER A 60 11.11 23.98 7.07
C SER A 60 11.26 24.96 5.92
N GLY A 61 12.34 24.85 5.14
CA GLY A 61 12.55 25.68 3.94
C GLY A 61 11.47 25.48 2.87
N LEU A 62 11.06 24.23 2.64
CA LEU A 62 10.07 23.88 1.62
C LEU A 62 8.63 24.12 2.12
N LEU A 63 8.38 24.07 3.43
CA LEU A 63 7.03 24.22 4.01
C LEU A 63 6.39 25.57 3.68
N GLY A 64 7.19 26.64 3.60
CA GLY A 64 6.72 27.98 3.26
C GLY A 64 6.63 28.25 1.76
N ASP A 65 7.18 27.37 0.92
CA ASP A 65 7.12 27.54 -0.53
C ASP A 65 5.70 27.33 -1.04
N SER A 66 5.37 28.05 -2.11
CA SER A 66 4.06 27.99 -2.73
C SER A 66 3.99 26.91 -3.82
N VAL A 67 2.90 26.16 -3.81
CA VAL A 67 2.47 25.28 -4.91
C VAL A 67 1.23 25.88 -5.57
N THR A 68 1.12 25.75 -6.88
CA THR A 68 -0.08 26.15 -7.63
C THR A 68 -0.81 24.90 -8.09
N LEU A 69 -1.98 24.67 -7.49
CA LEU A 69 -2.85 23.52 -7.77
C LEU A 69 -4.18 24.02 -8.37
N ALA A 70 -5.07 23.10 -8.75
CA ALA A 70 -6.36 23.46 -9.35
C ALA A 70 -7.20 24.38 -8.44
N GLY A 71 -7.14 24.17 -7.12
CA GLY A 71 -7.82 25.00 -6.12
C GLY A 71 -7.20 26.38 -5.87
N GLY A 72 -6.02 26.69 -6.45
CA GLY A 72 -5.32 27.96 -6.29
C GLY A 72 -3.87 27.79 -5.80
N GLN A 73 -3.28 28.91 -5.38
CA GLN A 73 -1.95 28.92 -4.76
C GLN A 73 -2.09 28.71 -3.25
N GLU A 74 -1.37 27.73 -2.71
CA GLU A 74 -1.28 27.47 -1.27
C GLU A 74 0.16 27.10 -0.91
N THR A 75 0.51 27.11 0.38
CA THR A 75 1.84 26.66 0.82
C THR A 75 1.91 25.13 0.86
N VAL A 76 3.12 24.58 0.82
CA VAL A 76 3.34 23.14 1.06
C VAL A 76 2.74 22.72 2.42
N ALA A 77 2.95 23.52 3.48
CA ALA A 77 2.39 23.23 4.79
C ALA A 77 0.85 23.19 4.80
N ASP A 78 0.20 24.16 4.15
CA ASP A 78 -1.27 24.23 4.08
C ASP A 78 -1.86 23.03 3.36
N PHE A 79 -1.22 22.59 2.27
CA PHE A 79 -1.63 21.38 1.55
C PHE A 79 -1.53 20.13 2.44
N LEU A 80 -0.42 19.96 3.17
CA LEU A 80 -0.24 18.81 4.07
C LEU A 80 -1.31 18.77 5.16
N VAL A 81 -1.65 19.92 5.74
CA VAL A 81 -2.70 20.03 6.76
C VAL A 81 -4.09 19.75 6.18
N ARG A 82 -4.49 20.36 5.05
CA ARG A 82 -5.84 20.16 4.49
C ARG A 82 -6.06 18.77 3.90
N SER A 83 -4.99 18.06 3.56
CA SER A 83 -5.04 16.70 3.00
C SER A 83 -4.89 15.61 4.07
N ASP A 84 -5.09 15.97 5.36
CA ASP A 84 -4.96 15.11 6.54
C ASP A 84 -3.67 14.29 6.51
N THR A 85 -2.55 14.93 6.19
CA THR A 85 -1.24 14.27 6.20
C THR A 85 -0.81 14.03 7.64
N ASP A 86 -0.36 12.81 7.91
CA ASP A 86 0.23 12.40 9.18
C ASP A 86 1.76 12.42 9.09
N ALA A 87 2.30 11.99 7.95
CA ALA A 87 3.72 12.04 7.67
C ALA A 87 4.02 12.24 6.17
N LEU A 88 5.11 12.95 5.89
CA LEU A 88 5.73 13.08 4.57
C LEU A 88 7.23 12.84 4.71
N THR A 89 7.79 11.93 3.92
CA THR A 89 9.24 11.80 3.73
C THR A 89 9.54 11.97 2.25
N ILE A 90 10.50 12.83 1.94
CA ILE A 90 11.01 13.03 0.58
C ILE A 90 12.45 12.50 0.52
N MET A 91 12.76 11.75 -0.53
CA MET A 91 14.12 11.40 -0.91
C MET A 91 14.45 11.94 -2.30
N LYS A 92 15.71 12.34 -2.50
CA LYS A 92 16.28 12.70 -3.81
C LYS A 92 17.64 12.05 -4.00
N ALA A 93 17.85 11.42 -5.15
CA ALA A 93 19.09 10.74 -5.52
C ALA A 93 19.62 9.83 -4.38
N GLY A 94 18.74 9.05 -3.75
CA GLY A 94 19.07 8.12 -2.67
C GLY A 94 19.22 8.72 -1.27
N ASN A 95 19.05 10.04 -1.09
CA ASN A 95 19.19 10.71 0.20
C ASN A 95 17.86 11.26 0.70
N VAL A 96 17.58 11.15 2.00
CA VAL A 96 16.45 11.86 2.63
C VAL A 96 16.73 13.35 2.57
N VAL A 97 15.83 14.12 1.95
CA VAL A 97 15.94 15.58 1.82
C VAL A 97 15.08 16.32 2.82
N GLY A 98 14.05 15.68 3.37
CA GLY A 98 13.28 16.24 4.48
C GLY A 98 12.10 15.37 4.86
N ASP A 99 11.68 15.54 6.11
CA ASP A 99 10.50 14.92 6.66
C ASP A 99 9.56 15.97 7.27
N TRP A 100 8.27 15.67 7.27
CA TRP A 100 7.25 16.43 7.99
C TRP A 100 6.32 15.45 8.70
N PHE A 101 5.92 15.79 9.92
CA PHE A 101 5.02 14.98 10.74
C PHE A 101 3.94 15.85 11.36
N ALA A 102 2.71 15.36 11.36
CA ALA A 102 1.62 16.01 12.07
C ALA A 102 1.85 15.95 13.60
N PRO A 103 1.26 16.87 14.39
CA PRO A 103 1.44 16.90 15.84
C PRO A 103 1.07 15.60 16.57
N HIS A 104 0.22 14.76 15.97
CA HIS A 104 -0.20 13.49 16.53
C HIS A 104 0.59 12.27 16.02
N MET A 105 1.55 12.44 15.11
CA MET A 105 2.39 11.37 14.55
C MET A 105 3.80 11.39 15.15
N ASP A 106 4.26 10.27 15.71
CA ASP A 106 5.66 10.14 16.15
C ASP A 106 6.57 9.80 14.96
N PHE A 107 7.83 10.27 15.00
CA PHE A 107 8.81 10.11 13.92
C PHE A 107 9.07 8.63 13.54
N ASP A 108 9.16 7.76 14.54
CA ASP A 108 9.48 6.34 14.43
C ASP A 108 8.21 5.45 14.46
N ALA A 109 7.02 6.06 14.52
CA ALA A 109 5.78 5.30 14.50
C ALA A 109 5.58 4.64 13.13
N ARG A 110 5.17 3.36 13.16
CA ARG A 110 4.60 2.70 12.00
C ARG A 110 3.25 3.34 11.69
N HIS A 111 2.86 3.28 10.42
CA HIS A 111 1.52 3.63 9.97
C HIS A 111 1.01 2.55 9.03
N ILE A 112 -0.25 2.16 9.14
CA ILE A 112 -0.88 1.23 8.20
C ILE A 112 -0.94 1.89 6.81
N VAL A 113 -0.39 1.23 5.80
CA VAL A 113 -0.26 1.82 4.44
C VAL A 113 -1.34 1.38 3.48
N PHE A 114 -2.34 0.66 4.00
CA PHE A 114 -3.44 0.11 3.22
C PHE A 114 -2.93 -0.55 1.93
N SER A 115 -3.42 -0.08 0.79
CA SER A 115 -3.23 -0.76 -0.49
C SER A 115 -1.85 -0.62 -1.09
N ILE A 116 -0.96 0.17 -0.49
CA ILE A 116 0.49 0.09 -0.77
C ILE A 116 1.02 -1.32 -0.43
N GLY A 117 0.39 -2.01 0.53
CA GLY A 117 0.71 -3.41 0.85
C GLY A 117 0.65 -4.34 -0.37
N LYS A 118 -0.21 -4.05 -1.35
CA LYS A 118 -0.31 -4.81 -2.60
C LYS A 118 1.00 -4.75 -3.39
N SER A 119 1.58 -3.56 -3.48
CA SER A 119 2.83 -3.28 -4.19
C SER A 119 4.03 -3.91 -3.48
N LEU A 120 4.03 -3.92 -2.14
CA LEU A 120 5.01 -4.65 -1.33
C LEU A 120 4.91 -6.17 -1.53
N THR A 121 3.70 -6.69 -1.63
CA THR A 121 3.44 -8.11 -1.91
C THR A 121 3.94 -8.52 -3.28
N ALA A 122 3.75 -7.68 -4.29
CA ALA A 122 4.25 -7.94 -5.64
C ALA A 122 5.78 -7.84 -5.76
N ILE A 123 6.45 -7.05 -4.91
CA ILE A 123 7.91 -7.09 -4.79
C ILE A 123 8.35 -8.48 -4.32
N VAL A 124 7.71 -9.03 -3.27
CA VAL A 124 8.01 -10.40 -2.79
C VAL A 124 7.75 -11.43 -3.89
N ALA A 125 6.67 -11.29 -4.66
CA ALA A 125 6.39 -12.14 -5.82
C ALA A 125 7.52 -12.11 -6.85
N GLY A 126 8.04 -10.91 -7.18
CA GLY A 126 9.14 -10.75 -8.12
C GLY A 126 10.48 -11.32 -7.63
N ILE A 127 10.72 -11.30 -6.31
CA ILE A 127 11.89 -11.96 -5.73
C ILE A 127 11.77 -13.48 -5.90
N LEU A 128 10.61 -14.06 -5.57
CA LEU A 128 10.37 -15.50 -5.71
C LEU A 128 10.34 -15.97 -7.17
N GLU A 129 9.93 -15.10 -8.10
CA GLU A 129 10.05 -15.35 -9.55
C GLU A 129 11.51 -15.43 -9.98
N GLY A 130 12.34 -14.47 -9.58
CA GLY A 130 13.78 -14.51 -9.84
C GLY A 130 14.50 -15.71 -9.22
N GLU A 131 13.95 -16.27 -8.14
CA GLU A 131 14.43 -17.51 -7.51
C GLU A 131 13.90 -18.79 -8.18
N GLY A 132 13.00 -18.68 -9.17
CA GLY A 132 12.38 -19.81 -9.86
C GLY A 132 11.34 -20.57 -9.03
N ILE A 133 10.85 -19.99 -7.94
CA ILE A 133 9.87 -20.58 -7.02
C ILE A 133 8.44 -20.23 -7.45
N PHE A 134 8.27 -19.07 -8.08
CA PHE A 134 6.96 -18.51 -8.44
C PHE A 134 6.90 -18.15 -9.93
N ASP A 135 5.87 -18.60 -10.64
CA ASP A 135 5.66 -18.33 -12.05
C ASP A 135 4.39 -17.48 -12.23
N PRO A 136 4.51 -16.21 -12.65
CA PRO A 136 3.37 -15.36 -12.96
C PRO A 136 2.47 -15.91 -14.06
N GLU A 137 2.98 -16.69 -15.01
CA GLU A 137 2.17 -17.17 -16.13
C GLU A 137 1.45 -18.49 -15.83
N ALA A 138 1.78 -19.13 -14.70
CA ALA A 138 1.13 -20.34 -14.25
C ALA A 138 -0.36 -20.11 -13.90
N PRO A 139 -1.22 -21.13 -14.04
CA PRO A 139 -2.57 -21.08 -13.51
C PRO A 139 -2.55 -20.98 -11.99
N VAL A 140 -3.49 -20.23 -11.40
CA VAL A 140 -3.64 -20.09 -9.94
C VAL A 140 -3.72 -21.47 -9.25
N THR A 141 -4.40 -22.42 -9.89
CA THR A 141 -4.59 -23.79 -9.38
C THR A 141 -3.31 -24.60 -9.28
N LEU A 142 -2.19 -24.16 -9.86
CA LEU A 142 -0.88 -24.76 -9.61
C LEU A 142 -0.48 -24.64 -8.14
N TYR A 143 -0.71 -23.45 -7.55
CA TYR A 143 -0.33 -23.15 -6.17
C TYR A 143 -1.49 -23.34 -5.19
N LEU A 144 -2.74 -23.17 -5.66
CA LEU A 144 -3.94 -23.27 -4.83
C LEU A 144 -5.02 -24.13 -5.52
N PRO A 145 -4.88 -25.48 -5.51
CA PRO A 145 -5.80 -26.38 -6.20
C PRO A 145 -7.27 -26.20 -5.80
N GLU A 146 -7.54 -25.86 -4.54
CA GLU A 146 -8.88 -25.61 -4.03
C GLU A 146 -9.56 -24.36 -4.66
N ALA A 147 -8.82 -23.52 -5.39
CA ALA A 147 -9.37 -22.39 -6.14
C ALA A 147 -10.19 -22.79 -7.36
N ALA A 148 -10.15 -24.06 -7.79
CA ALA A 148 -10.78 -24.53 -9.03
C ALA A 148 -12.27 -24.18 -9.16
N GLY A 149 -13.02 -24.12 -8.05
CA GLY A 149 -14.45 -23.79 -8.03
C GLY A 149 -14.79 -22.30 -7.84
N SER A 150 -13.78 -21.45 -7.73
CA SER A 150 -13.93 -20.01 -7.47
C SER A 150 -13.71 -19.18 -8.74
N ALA A 151 -13.85 -17.86 -8.64
CA ALA A 151 -13.50 -16.92 -9.70
C ALA A 151 -12.04 -17.02 -10.19
N TYR A 152 -11.16 -17.69 -9.45
CA TYR A 152 -9.75 -17.80 -9.76
C TYR A 152 -9.36 -19.13 -10.43
N GLY A 153 -10.29 -20.08 -10.55
CA GLY A 153 -9.99 -21.46 -10.95
C GLY A 153 -9.32 -21.60 -12.32
N ASP A 154 -9.66 -20.71 -13.26
CA ASP A 154 -9.10 -20.64 -14.61
C ASP A 154 -8.29 -19.35 -14.88
N ALA A 155 -7.99 -18.57 -13.83
CA ALA A 155 -7.11 -17.42 -13.92
C ALA A 155 -5.63 -17.83 -13.87
N SER A 156 -4.76 -17.07 -14.54
CA SER A 156 -3.32 -17.11 -14.29
C SER A 156 -2.95 -16.21 -13.10
N VAL A 157 -1.79 -16.46 -12.50
CA VAL A 157 -1.20 -15.58 -11.49
C VAL A 157 -0.98 -14.16 -12.05
N ARG A 158 -0.71 -14.03 -13.34
CA ARG A 158 -0.56 -12.77 -14.06
C ARG A 158 -1.83 -11.95 -14.00
N HIS A 159 -3.00 -12.56 -14.21
CA HIS A 159 -4.28 -11.88 -14.03
C HIS A 159 -4.46 -11.36 -12.60
N VAL A 160 -4.02 -12.15 -11.61
CA VAL A 160 -4.05 -11.78 -10.20
C VAL A 160 -3.13 -10.58 -9.94
N LEU A 161 -1.89 -10.60 -10.42
CA LEU A 161 -0.90 -9.52 -10.30
C LEU A 161 -1.38 -8.20 -10.93
N ASP A 162 -1.97 -8.29 -12.12
CA ASP A 162 -2.33 -7.12 -12.94
C ASP A 162 -3.75 -6.62 -12.68
N MET A 163 -4.46 -7.20 -11.70
CA MET A 163 -5.84 -6.83 -11.35
C MET A 163 -6.80 -6.98 -12.54
N THR A 164 -6.60 -8.01 -13.36
CA THR A 164 -7.45 -8.30 -14.53
C THR A 164 -8.23 -9.60 -14.35
N VAL A 165 -8.32 -10.12 -13.13
CA VAL A 165 -9.28 -11.18 -12.82
C VAL A 165 -10.69 -10.62 -13.01
N SER A 166 -11.50 -11.31 -13.82
CA SER A 166 -12.93 -11.08 -13.94
C SER A 166 -13.64 -11.52 -12.65
N LEU A 167 -13.73 -10.61 -11.68
CA LEU A 167 -14.18 -10.90 -10.32
C LEU A 167 -15.44 -10.10 -9.99
N ASP A 168 -16.52 -10.79 -9.61
CA ASP A 168 -17.77 -10.20 -9.15
C ASP A 168 -17.66 -9.81 -7.67
N PHE A 169 -17.03 -8.67 -7.46
CA PHE A 169 -16.78 -8.09 -6.16
C PHE A 169 -16.76 -6.56 -6.31
N GLU A 170 -17.28 -5.84 -5.33
CA GLU A 170 -17.27 -4.37 -5.31
C GLU A 170 -16.53 -3.89 -4.06
N GLU A 171 -15.67 -2.88 -4.21
CA GLU A 171 -14.95 -2.24 -3.10
C GLU A 171 -15.87 -1.22 -2.39
N ALA A 172 -17.03 -1.68 -1.92
CA ALA A 172 -18.02 -0.84 -1.25
C ALA A 172 -17.57 -0.52 0.19
N TYR A 173 -16.59 0.38 0.33
CA TYR A 173 -15.88 0.67 1.60
C TYR A 173 -16.78 1.10 2.77
N LEU A 174 -17.95 1.69 2.48
CA LEU A 174 -18.87 2.26 3.46
C LEU A 174 -20.17 1.45 3.63
N ASP A 175 -20.37 0.38 2.84
CA ASP A 175 -21.56 -0.48 2.96
C ASP A 175 -21.29 -1.62 3.96
N PRO A 176 -21.92 -1.62 5.15
CA PRO A 176 -21.69 -2.62 6.20
C PRO A 176 -22.24 -4.02 5.88
N GLU A 177 -23.12 -4.13 4.87
CA GLU A 177 -23.77 -5.39 4.48
C GLU A 177 -23.16 -5.97 3.19
N SER A 178 -22.27 -5.24 2.54
CA SER A 178 -21.60 -5.67 1.31
C SER A 178 -20.70 -6.91 1.49
N ALA A 179 -20.36 -7.54 0.35
CA ALA A 179 -19.29 -8.54 0.30
C ALA A 179 -17.96 -7.96 0.82
N PHE A 180 -17.73 -6.65 0.67
CA PHE A 180 -16.56 -5.96 1.20
C PHE A 180 -16.55 -5.92 2.73
N ALA A 181 -17.71 -5.76 3.38
CA ALA A 181 -17.81 -5.84 4.83
C ALA A 181 -17.61 -7.26 5.35
N ARG A 182 -18.15 -8.29 4.67
CA ARG A 182 -17.86 -9.71 4.98
C ARG A 182 -16.36 -10.01 4.86
N TYR A 183 -15.72 -9.52 3.81
CA TYR A 183 -14.28 -9.61 3.60
C TYR A 183 -13.46 -8.98 4.73
N ARG A 184 -13.86 -7.81 5.22
CA ARG A 184 -13.24 -7.20 6.41
C ARG A 184 -13.49 -8.03 7.68
N ARG A 185 -14.69 -8.59 7.86
CA ARG A 185 -14.98 -9.50 9.00
C ARG A 185 -14.12 -10.76 8.96
N ALA A 186 -13.90 -11.35 7.78
CA ALA A 186 -13.01 -12.51 7.60
C ALA A 186 -11.57 -12.21 8.04
N MET A 187 -11.18 -10.94 8.02
CA MET A 187 -9.88 -10.45 8.45
C MET A 187 -9.85 -9.88 9.87
N LEU A 188 -10.93 -10.03 10.64
CA LEU A 188 -11.10 -9.45 11.98
C LEU A 188 -10.98 -7.91 11.99
N TRP A 189 -11.17 -7.26 10.85
CA TRP A 189 -11.09 -5.81 10.69
C TRP A 189 -12.39 -5.10 11.07
N ASN A 190 -13.50 -5.85 11.19
CA ASN A 190 -14.81 -5.41 11.62
C ASN A 190 -15.32 -6.34 12.73
N PRO A 191 -16.20 -5.85 13.63
CA PRO A 191 -16.93 -6.70 14.56
C PRO A 191 -17.71 -7.81 13.84
N GLY A 192 -17.93 -8.93 14.53
CA GLY A 192 -18.64 -10.09 13.98
C GLY A 192 -17.81 -10.98 13.05
N GLY A 193 -16.47 -10.82 13.07
CA GLY A 193 -15.54 -11.76 12.43
C GLY A 193 -15.26 -13.02 13.25
N GLY A 194 -14.34 -13.87 12.78
CA GLY A 194 -13.87 -15.06 13.50
C GLY A 194 -14.64 -16.34 13.23
N THR A 195 -15.53 -16.34 12.23
CA THR A 195 -16.29 -17.52 11.78
C THR A 195 -15.92 -17.98 10.37
N GLU A 196 -15.18 -17.15 9.64
CA GLU A 196 -14.72 -17.39 8.27
C GLU A 196 -13.30 -16.82 8.16
N SER A 197 -12.37 -17.59 7.59
CA SER A 197 -11.02 -17.12 7.29
C SER A 197 -10.97 -16.37 5.97
N LEU A 198 -9.90 -15.62 5.75
CA LEU A 198 -9.65 -14.92 4.49
C LEU A 198 -9.62 -15.91 3.32
N ALA A 199 -8.90 -17.02 3.47
CA ALA A 199 -8.81 -18.04 2.42
C ALA A 199 -10.18 -18.60 2.06
N ALA A 200 -10.99 -18.97 3.07
CA ALA A 200 -12.35 -19.45 2.86
C ALA A 200 -13.23 -18.42 2.13
N PHE A 201 -13.18 -17.15 2.56
CA PHE A 201 -13.92 -16.06 1.92
C PHE A 201 -13.56 -15.91 0.43
N LEU A 202 -12.26 -15.88 0.11
CA LEU A 202 -11.78 -15.66 -1.26
C LEU A 202 -12.28 -16.74 -2.22
N LEU A 203 -12.37 -18.00 -1.75
CA LEU A 203 -12.85 -19.12 -2.54
C LEU A 203 -14.37 -19.08 -2.81
N THR A 204 -15.14 -18.25 -2.10
CA THR A 204 -16.57 -18.05 -2.38
C THR A 204 -16.85 -17.09 -3.53
N LEU A 205 -15.86 -16.26 -3.91
CA LEU A 205 -16.04 -15.23 -4.92
C LEU A 205 -16.31 -15.84 -6.29
N GLN A 206 -17.21 -15.22 -7.03
CA GLN A 206 -17.65 -15.66 -8.35
C GLN A 206 -17.09 -14.77 -9.45
N ARG A 207 -16.98 -15.32 -10.65
CA ARG A 207 -16.51 -14.57 -11.82
C ARG A 207 -17.65 -13.81 -12.48
N LEU A 208 -17.32 -12.69 -13.11
CA LEU A 208 -18.22 -12.02 -14.05
C LEU A 208 -18.24 -12.79 -15.39
N ALA A 209 -19.14 -12.40 -16.30
CA ALA A 209 -19.25 -13.00 -17.63
C ALA A 209 -18.08 -12.66 -18.57
N GLU A 210 -17.28 -11.65 -18.27
CA GLU A 210 -16.13 -11.23 -19.08
C GLU A 210 -14.93 -12.20 -18.88
N PRO A 211 -14.09 -12.47 -19.91
CA PRO A 211 -12.84 -13.20 -19.69
C PRO A 211 -11.84 -12.42 -18.81
N HIS A 212 -10.97 -13.14 -18.11
CA HIS A 212 -9.81 -12.55 -17.45
C HIS A 212 -8.90 -11.83 -18.45
N GLY A 213 -8.06 -10.92 -17.95
CA GLY A 213 -7.12 -10.15 -18.78
C GLY A 213 -7.77 -8.95 -19.48
N ARG A 214 -9.08 -8.99 -19.75
CA ARG A 214 -9.73 -7.99 -20.61
C ARG A 214 -9.81 -6.61 -19.97
N THR A 215 -10.19 -6.49 -18.71
CA THR A 215 -10.42 -5.18 -18.10
C THR A 215 -9.73 -5.12 -16.74
N PHE A 216 -8.99 -4.04 -16.52
CA PHE A 216 -8.46 -3.73 -15.20
C PHE A 216 -9.60 -3.42 -14.25
N ARG A 217 -9.70 -4.20 -13.17
CA ARG A 217 -10.62 -3.97 -12.06
C ARG A 217 -9.84 -4.01 -10.78
N TYR A 218 -9.75 -2.87 -10.13
CA TYR A 218 -9.15 -2.77 -8.81
C TYR A 218 -9.97 -3.60 -7.80
N ARG A 219 -9.39 -4.71 -7.33
CA ARG A 219 -10.03 -5.65 -6.40
C ARG A 219 -9.00 -6.16 -5.38
N SER A 220 -9.16 -5.72 -4.14
CA SER A 220 -8.35 -6.12 -3.00
C SER A 220 -8.23 -7.65 -2.83
N PRO A 221 -9.28 -8.47 -3.04
CA PRO A 221 -9.19 -9.93 -2.98
C PRO A 221 -8.07 -10.55 -3.80
N ASN A 222 -7.77 -9.99 -4.99
CA ASN A 222 -6.67 -10.48 -5.84
C ASN A 222 -5.33 -10.42 -5.09
N SER A 223 -5.11 -9.44 -4.22
CA SER A 223 -3.79 -9.25 -3.59
C SER A 223 -3.63 -10.13 -2.35
N ASP A 224 -4.71 -10.39 -1.61
CA ASP A 224 -4.70 -11.39 -0.53
C ASP A 224 -4.56 -12.80 -1.09
N LEU A 225 -5.23 -13.11 -2.21
CA LEU A 225 -4.98 -14.36 -2.93
C LEU A 225 -3.51 -14.46 -3.33
N LEU A 226 -2.91 -13.40 -3.89
CA LEU A 226 -1.48 -13.37 -4.22
C LEU A 226 -0.64 -13.72 -2.98
N GLY A 227 -0.93 -13.13 -1.82
CA GLY A 227 -0.27 -13.46 -0.56
C GLY A 227 -0.30 -14.95 -0.25
N ILE A 228 -1.48 -15.57 -0.33
CA ILE A 228 -1.65 -17.03 -0.14
C ILE A 228 -0.84 -17.82 -1.18
N LEU A 229 -0.86 -17.42 -2.46
CA LEU A 229 -0.10 -18.11 -3.51
C LEU A 229 1.41 -18.07 -3.23
N LEU A 230 1.94 -16.96 -2.72
CA LEU A 230 3.36 -16.85 -2.32
C LEU A 230 3.69 -17.78 -1.14
N GLU A 231 2.80 -17.86 -0.15
CA GLU A 231 2.97 -18.81 0.97
C GLU A 231 2.93 -20.26 0.49
N ARG A 232 2.00 -20.60 -0.41
CA ARG A 232 1.88 -21.94 -0.99
C ARG A 232 3.09 -22.33 -1.84
N ALA A 233 3.61 -21.41 -2.64
CA ALA A 233 4.77 -21.65 -3.51
C ALA A 233 6.06 -21.84 -2.71
N SER A 234 6.27 -21.04 -1.66
CA SER A 234 7.50 -21.03 -0.87
C SER A 234 7.47 -21.97 0.34
N GLY A 235 6.30 -22.34 0.84
CA GLY A 235 6.12 -23.02 2.12
C GLY A 235 6.40 -22.14 3.35
N GLN A 236 6.57 -20.83 3.18
CA GLN A 236 6.85 -19.87 4.26
C GLN A 236 5.67 -18.91 4.45
N ARG A 237 5.47 -18.44 5.70
CA ARG A 237 4.48 -17.38 5.99
C ARG A 237 4.90 -16.06 5.34
N PHE A 238 3.93 -15.25 4.93
CA PHE A 238 4.14 -13.98 4.25
C PHE A 238 4.98 -13.01 5.09
N ALA A 239 4.76 -12.96 6.41
CA ALA A 239 5.56 -12.11 7.29
C ALA A 239 7.05 -12.50 7.29
N GLU A 240 7.37 -13.80 7.21
CA GLU A 240 8.75 -14.27 7.11
C GLU A 240 9.32 -14.03 5.70
N LEU A 241 8.54 -14.24 4.65
CA LEU A 241 8.95 -13.88 3.28
C LEU A 241 9.29 -12.39 3.17
N MET A 242 8.39 -11.52 3.65
CA MET A 242 8.62 -10.08 3.63
C MET A 242 9.85 -9.70 4.46
N ARG A 243 10.04 -10.32 5.63
CA ARG A 243 11.22 -10.11 6.46
C ARG A 243 12.51 -10.53 5.76
N GLU A 244 12.62 -11.80 5.36
CA GLU A 244 13.85 -12.41 4.85
C GLU A 244 14.23 -11.89 3.47
N LYS A 245 13.25 -11.72 2.59
CA LYS A 245 13.47 -11.42 1.17
C LYS A 245 13.52 -9.92 0.90
N LEU A 246 12.73 -9.11 1.62
CA LEU A 246 12.63 -7.67 1.36
C LEU A 246 13.19 -6.83 2.52
N TRP A 247 12.66 -6.98 3.73
CA TRP A 247 12.87 -6.03 4.82
C TRP A 247 14.32 -6.03 5.34
N LEU A 248 14.88 -7.21 5.60
CA LEU A 248 16.28 -7.33 6.03
C LEU A 248 17.25 -6.91 4.92
N PRO A 249 17.12 -7.37 3.65
CA PRO A 249 18.03 -6.95 2.58
C PRO A 249 17.93 -5.47 2.22
N LEU A 250 16.75 -4.85 2.37
CA LEU A 250 16.55 -3.42 2.18
C LEU A 250 17.36 -2.58 3.19
N GLY A 251 17.70 -3.17 4.35
CA GLY A 251 18.27 -2.42 5.46
C GLY A 251 17.24 -1.51 6.12
N ALA A 252 15.98 -1.95 6.19
CA ALA A 252 14.94 -1.21 6.88
C ALA A 252 15.34 -0.96 8.34
N ALA A 253 15.07 0.25 8.82
CA ALA A 253 15.49 0.71 10.14
C ALA A 253 14.50 0.27 11.23
N SER A 254 13.21 0.29 10.92
CA SER A 254 12.14 -0.02 11.87
C SER A 254 11.48 -1.34 11.51
N GLU A 255 10.92 -2.01 12.51
CA GLU A 255 10.09 -3.17 12.27
C GLU A 255 8.87 -2.80 11.45
N ALA A 256 8.35 -3.75 10.67
CA ALA A 256 7.04 -3.68 10.06
C ALA A 256 6.07 -4.65 10.75
N SER A 257 4.81 -4.58 10.40
CA SER A 257 3.81 -5.58 10.79
C SER A 257 2.79 -5.79 9.69
N VAL A 258 2.12 -6.94 9.71
CA VAL A 258 0.97 -7.22 8.85
C VAL A 258 -0.18 -7.78 9.67
N THR A 259 -1.38 -7.22 9.56
CA THR A 259 -2.55 -7.77 10.24
C THR A 259 -2.88 -9.17 9.69
N VAL A 260 -3.35 -10.08 10.55
CA VAL A 260 -3.67 -11.46 10.18
C VAL A 260 -5.10 -11.83 10.58
N ASP A 261 -5.68 -12.80 9.89
CA ASP A 261 -6.99 -13.37 10.25
C ASP A 261 -6.89 -14.37 11.41
N MET A 262 -7.99 -15.08 11.68
CA MET A 262 -8.09 -16.10 12.72
C MET A 262 -7.17 -17.32 12.52
N GLU A 263 -6.69 -17.57 11.29
CA GLU A 263 -5.78 -18.66 10.93
C GLU A 263 -4.32 -18.19 10.83
N GLY A 264 -4.08 -16.87 10.97
CA GLY A 264 -2.76 -16.27 10.81
C GLY A 264 -2.40 -15.91 9.37
N THR A 265 -3.38 -15.92 8.44
CA THR A 265 -3.24 -15.52 7.04
C THR A 265 -3.06 -14.01 6.95
N ALA A 266 -2.03 -13.55 6.25
CA ALA A 266 -1.69 -12.13 6.15
C ALA A 266 -2.68 -11.35 5.27
N ARG A 267 -3.06 -10.15 5.74
CA ARG A 267 -3.80 -9.14 4.96
C ARG A 267 -2.87 -8.39 3.99
N THR A 268 -2.31 -9.09 3.02
CA THR A 268 -1.32 -8.51 2.10
C THR A 268 -1.88 -7.36 1.25
N ALA A 269 -3.20 -7.32 1.02
CA ALA A 269 -3.83 -6.25 0.26
C ALA A 269 -3.95 -4.91 1.00
N GLY A 270 -3.75 -4.87 2.33
CA GLY A 270 -4.15 -3.71 3.14
C GLY A 270 -3.53 -3.58 4.53
N GLY A 271 -3.06 -4.66 5.14
CA GLY A 271 -2.75 -4.68 6.56
C GLY A 271 -1.31 -4.45 6.94
N ILE A 272 -0.47 -4.06 5.98
CA ILE A 272 0.95 -3.80 6.25
C ILE A 272 1.09 -2.42 6.91
N SER A 273 1.89 -2.34 7.98
CA SER A 273 2.28 -1.10 8.65
C SER A 273 3.79 -0.95 8.64
N VAL A 274 4.28 0.20 8.21
CA VAL A 274 5.71 0.54 8.06
C VAL A 274 5.93 2.00 8.46
N THR A 275 7.19 2.42 8.68
CA THR A 275 7.52 3.83 8.87
C THR A 275 7.60 4.57 7.53
N PRO A 276 7.42 5.91 7.50
CA PRO A 276 7.53 6.72 6.28
C PRO A 276 8.86 6.55 5.56
N ARG A 277 9.97 6.54 6.30
CA ARG A 277 11.32 6.39 5.73
C ARG A 277 11.58 5.02 5.15
N ASP A 278 11.15 3.94 5.82
CA ASP A 278 11.32 2.60 5.26
C ASP A 278 10.45 2.40 4.01
N LEU A 279 9.27 3.03 3.96
CA LEU A 279 8.48 3.06 2.73
C LEU A 279 9.19 3.83 1.60
N ALA A 280 9.81 4.97 1.90
CA ALA A 280 10.59 5.73 0.93
C ALA A 280 11.81 4.93 0.43
N ARG A 281 12.49 4.16 1.30
CA ARG A 281 13.56 3.22 0.90
C ARG A 281 13.08 2.17 -0.10
N VAL A 282 11.85 1.65 0.06
CA VAL A 282 11.26 0.74 -0.94
C VAL A 282 11.09 1.45 -2.29
N GLY A 283 10.60 2.69 -2.29
CA GLY A 283 10.47 3.49 -3.51
C GLY A 283 11.82 3.73 -4.19
N GLU A 284 12.85 4.06 -3.41
CA GLU A 284 14.21 4.26 -3.93
C GLU A 284 14.80 2.96 -4.50
N MET A 285 14.59 1.82 -3.84
CA MET A 285 14.99 0.51 -4.38
C MET A 285 14.32 0.24 -5.74
N MET A 286 13.03 0.54 -5.88
CA MET A 286 12.32 0.38 -7.15
C MET A 286 12.83 1.36 -8.22
N ARG A 287 13.14 2.62 -7.84
CA ARG A 287 13.77 3.60 -8.73
C ARG A 287 15.13 3.11 -9.24
N GLN A 288 15.91 2.45 -8.38
CA GLN A 288 17.23 1.87 -8.66
C GLN A 288 17.18 0.47 -9.30
N GLY A 289 16.07 0.11 -9.95
CA GLY A 289 15.97 -1.15 -10.69
C GLY A 289 16.05 -2.40 -9.80
N GLY A 290 15.62 -2.29 -8.53
CA GLY A 290 15.58 -3.39 -7.57
C GLY A 290 16.82 -3.51 -6.69
N THR A 291 17.69 -2.49 -6.67
CA THR A 291 18.93 -2.49 -5.88
C THR A 291 18.80 -1.57 -4.67
N ALA A 292 19.24 -2.03 -3.50
CA ALA A 292 19.42 -1.20 -2.31
C ALA A 292 20.75 -1.56 -1.63
N ASN A 293 21.44 -0.56 -1.07
CA ASN A 293 22.72 -0.75 -0.37
C ASN A 293 23.76 -1.55 -1.17
N GLY A 294 23.82 -1.35 -2.49
CA GLY A 294 24.73 -2.06 -3.40
C GLY A 294 24.37 -3.52 -3.66
N ARG A 295 23.23 -4.01 -3.17
CA ARG A 295 22.73 -5.38 -3.38
C ARG A 295 21.46 -5.36 -4.22
N ARG A 296 21.41 -6.22 -5.24
CA ARG A 296 20.19 -6.52 -5.96
C ARG A 296 19.27 -7.37 -5.08
N ILE A 297 18.08 -6.84 -4.80
CA ILE A 297 17.02 -7.50 -4.02
C ILE A 297 15.99 -8.06 -5.01
N VAL A 298 15.53 -7.23 -5.93
CA VAL A 298 14.53 -7.61 -6.95
C VAL A 298 15.22 -7.75 -8.30
N PRO A 299 14.88 -8.76 -9.13
CA PRO A 299 15.39 -8.85 -10.50
C PRO A 299 15.11 -7.58 -11.29
N GLU A 300 16.12 -7.07 -12.01
CA GLU A 300 15.98 -5.86 -12.83
C GLU A 300 14.86 -5.99 -13.86
N ALA A 301 14.75 -7.19 -14.44
CA ALA A 301 13.72 -7.51 -15.43
C ALA A 301 12.32 -7.36 -14.85
N TRP A 302 12.09 -7.82 -13.61
CA TRP A 302 10.81 -7.65 -12.91
C TRP A 302 10.51 -6.18 -12.66
N VAL A 303 11.49 -5.40 -12.18
CA VAL A 303 11.28 -3.97 -11.90
C VAL A 303 10.98 -3.22 -13.20
N ARG A 304 11.77 -3.45 -14.26
CA ARG A 304 11.54 -2.84 -15.59
C ARG A 304 10.17 -3.22 -16.15
N ASP A 305 9.75 -4.47 -16.04
CA ASP A 305 8.41 -4.92 -16.42
C ASP A 305 7.33 -4.18 -15.62
N THR A 306 7.53 -4.04 -14.31
CA THR A 306 6.58 -3.39 -13.39
C THR A 306 6.36 -1.91 -13.70
N VAL A 307 7.44 -1.14 -13.88
CA VAL A 307 7.36 0.33 -13.89
C VAL A 307 7.54 0.96 -15.27
N SER A 308 7.87 0.18 -16.31
CA SER A 308 8.20 0.72 -17.63
C SER A 308 7.60 -0.08 -18.79
N THR A 309 7.90 -1.36 -18.93
CA THR A 309 7.60 -2.10 -20.17
C THR A 309 6.30 -2.88 -20.14
N GLY A 310 5.84 -3.30 -18.96
CA GLY A 310 4.62 -4.10 -18.80
C GLY A 310 3.36 -3.27 -18.51
N GLY A 311 2.25 -3.99 -18.40
CA GLY A 311 0.91 -3.43 -18.21
C GLY A 311 0.16 -3.23 -19.53
N ASP A 312 -1.13 -3.56 -19.53
CA ASP A 312 -2.00 -3.44 -20.70
C ASP A 312 -2.76 -2.11 -20.66
N THR A 313 -2.42 -1.22 -21.61
CA THR A 313 -3.07 0.09 -21.76
C THR A 313 -4.55 -0.05 -22.08
N GLU A 314 -4.97 -1.00 -22.92
CA GLU A 314 -6.38 -1.14 -23.25
C GLU A 314 -7.19 -1.68 -22.07
N ALA A 315 -6.64 -2.64 -21.32
CA ALA A 315 -7.28 -3.12 -20.11
C ALA A 315 -7.45 -2.00 -19.08
N TRP A 316 -6.44 -1.13 -18.94
CA TRP A 316 -6.51 0.08 -18.11
C TRP A 316 -7.60 1.05 -18.57
N GLN A 317 -7.67 1.37 -19.87
CA GLN A 317 -8.68 2.28 -20.43
C GLN A 317 -10.11 1.75 -20.29
N ARG A 318 -10.30 0.43 -20.28
CA ARG A 318 -11.60 -0.20 -20.00
C ARG A 318 -11.97 -0.16 -18.50
N GLY A 319 -11.00 0.10 -17.63
CA GLY A 319 -11.18 0.17 -16.18
C GLY A 319 -11.68 1.53 -15.69
N THR A 320 -11.85 1.65 -14.37
CA THR A 320 -12.42 2.85 -13.73
C THR A 320 -11.38 3.83 -13.19
N MET A 321 -10.08 3.59 -13.41
CA MET A 321 -9.00 4.43 -12.85
C MET A 321 -8.37 5.38 -13.88
N ALA A 322 -8.84 5.36 -15.13
CA ALA A 322 -8.33 6.23 -16.19
C ALA A 322 -8.57 7.72 -15.91
N PHE A 323 -9.50 8.09 -15.02
CA PHE A 323 -9.68 9.48 -14.59
C PHE A 323 -8.44 10.02 -13.86
N LEU A 324 -7.76 9.18 -13.07
CA LEU A 324 -6.59 9.57 -12.29
C LEU A 324 -5.32 9.57 -13.15
N PHE A 325 -5.15 8.53 -13.97
CA PHE A 325 -4.03 8.42 -14.92
C PHE A 325 -4.56 8.13 -16.34
N PRO A 326 -4.89 9.16 -17.13
CA PRO A 326 -5.46 8.99 -18.48
C PRO A 326 -4.56 8.23 -19.45
N GLN A 327 -3.23 8.30 -19.25
CA GLN A 327 -2.23 7.55 -20.03
C GLN A 327 -1.59 6.42 -19.22
N GLY A 328 -2.24 6.06 -18.11
CA GLY A 328 -1.69 5.13 -17.14
C GLY A 328 -1.77 3.68 -17.58
N ARG A 329 -1.12 2.84 -16.78
CA ARG A 329 -1.17 1.39 -16.84
C ARG A 329 -1.10 0.83 -15.42
N TYR A 330 -1.46 -0.44 -15.28
CA TYR A 330 -1.26 -1.17 -14.04
C TYR A 330 -0.53 -2.48 -14.32
N ARG A 331 0.52 -2.76 -13.53
CA ARG A 331 1.36 -3.94 -13.70
C ARG A 331 1.95 -4.35 -12.36
N ASN A 332 1.91 -5.64 -12.02
CA ASN A 332 2.49 -6.18 -10.78
C ASN A 332 2.11 -5.38 -9.53
N LYS A 333 0.83 -5.01 -9.38
CA LYS A 333 0.36 -4.19 -8.25
C LYS A 333 0.88 -2.74 -8.16
N TRP A 334 1.46 -2.19 -9.22
CA TRP A 334 1.90 -0.79 -9.30
C TRP A 334 1.13 -0.02 -10.35
N TYR A 335 0.88 1.26 -10.05
CA TYR A 335 0.34 2.23 -11.00
C TYR A 335 1.49 2.88 -11.75
N GLN A 336 1.38 2.93 -13.07
CA GLN A 336 2.21 3.79 -13.90
C GLN A 336 1.36 4.99 -14.31
N THR A 337 1.84 6.21 -14.10
CA THR A 337 1.02 7.42 -14.30
C THR A 337 0.86 7.79 -15.77
N GLY A 338 1.79 7.33 -16.62
CA GLY A 338 1.88 7.74 -18.03
C GLY A 338 2.53 9.12 -18.22
N ALA A 339 3.03 9.74 -17.15
CA ALA A 339 3.76 11.00 -17.24
C ALA A 339 5.11 10.82 -17.98
N GLU A 340 5.57 11.87 -18.67
CA GLU A 340 6.87 11.87 -19.39
C GLU A 340 8.07 11.64 -18.46
N SER A 341 7.92 11.91 -17.16
CA SER A 341 8.95 11.61 -16.16
C SER A 341 9.11 10.11 -15.91
N GLY A 342 8.18 9.28 -16.41
CA GLY A 342 8.13 7.85 -16.11
C GLY A 342 7.62 7.57 -14.70
N ALA A 343 6.88 8.51 -14.10
CA ALA A 343 6.40 8.39 -12.74
C ALA A 343 5.52 7.15 -12.54
N PHE A 344 5.68 6.54 -11.37
CA PHE A 344 4.89 5.39 -10.94
C PHE A 344 4.62 5.50 -9.44
N CYS A 345 3.59 4.81 -8.97
CA CYS A 345 3.19 4.90 -7.58
C CYS A 345 2.46 3.66 -7.05
N ALA A 346 2.37 3.62 -5.72
CA ALA A 346 1.48 2.76 -4.96
C ALA A 346 0.54 3.64 -4.14
N ILE A 347 -0.75 3.29 -4.11
CA ILE A 347 -1.82 4.11 -3.55
C ILE A 347 -2.59 3.28 -2.52
N GLY A 348 -2.88 3.88 -1.37
CA GLY A 348 -3.74 3.34 -0.31
C GLY A 348 -4.86 4.29 0.06
N ILE A 349 -6.01 3.73 0.44
CA ILE A 349 -7.15 4.49 0.95
C ILE A 349 -6.77 5.38 2.14
N HIS A 350 -7.55 6.42 2.39
CA HIS A 350 -7.28 7.43 3.41
C HIS A 350 -5.99 8.25 3.16
N GLY A 351 -5.51 8.31 1.91
CA GLY A 351 -4.42 9.19 1.48
C GLY A 351 -3.00 8.63 1.61
N GLN A 352 -2.81 7.30 1.49
CA GLN A 352 -1.46 6.72 1.50
C GLN A 352 -0.85 6.76 0.10
N TRP A 353 0.35 7.29 -0.02
CA TRP A 353 1.06 7.36 -1.30
C TRP A 353 2.53 6.98 -1.13
N LEU A 354 3.01 6.13 -2.04
CA LEU A 354 4.41 6.03 -2.40
C LEU A 354 4.53 6.45 -3.86
N TYR A 355 5.04 7.65 -4.11
CA TYR A 355 5.21 8.21 -5.44
C TYR A 355 6.69 8.25 -5.81
N VAL A 356 7.02 7.85 -7.03
CA VAL A 356 8.39 7.83 -7.54
C VAL A 356 8.44 8.55 -8.88
N ASP A 357 9.32 9.54 -8.98
CA ASP A 357 9.67 10.23 -10.23
C ASP A 357 11.12 9.86 -10.59
N PRO A 358 11.33 8.91 -11.53
CA PRO A 358 12.67 8.49 -11.92
C PRO A 358 13.51 9.62 -12.54
N LYS A 359 12.88 10.54 -13.29
CA LYS A 359 13.58 11.62 -14.00
C LYS A 359 14.06 12.70 -13.05
N ALA A 360 13.27 13.02 -12.01
CA ALA A 360 13.66 13.93 -10.94
C ALA A 360 14.52 13.25 -9.86
N GLU A 361 14.73 11.93 -9.97
CA GLU A 361 15.38 11.08 -8.98
C GLU A 361 14.72 11.16 -7.60
N MET A 362 13.40 11.30 -7.57
CA MET A 362 12.67 11.66 -6.36
C MET A 362 11.70 10.56 -5.93
N VAL A 363 11.58 10.37 -4.62
CA VAL A 363 10.63 9.48 -3.97
C VAL A 363 9.89 10.24 -2.87
N ILE A 364 8.57 10.19 -2.86
CA ILE A 364 7.73 10.71 -1.79
C ILE A 364 6.95 9.58 -1.14
N ALA A 365 7.11 9.42 0.16
CA ALA A 365 6.19 8.65 1.00
C ALA A 365 5.28 9.64 1.75
N LYS A 366 3.97 9.60 1.49
CA LYS A 366 2.95 10.37 2.21
C LYS A 366 1.99 9.41 2.90
N MET A 367 1.79 9.59 4.20
CA MET A 367 0.84 8.81 5.00
C MET A 367 -0.19 9.76 5.60
N SER A 368 -1.44 9.32 5.66
CA SER A 368 -2.58 10.18 6.00
C SER A 368 -3.66 9.43 6.76
N SER A 369 -4.52 10.20 7.43
CA SER A 369 -5.70 9.71 8.15
C SER A 369 -6.98 10.40 7.64
N GLN A 370 -7.08 10.59 6.31
CA GLN A 370 -8.22 11.26 5.67
C GLN A 370 -9.56 10.64 6.11
N PRO A 371 -10.59 11.45 6.39
CA PRO A 371 -11.89 10.94 6.83
C PRO A 371 -12.53 9.96 5.86
N GLU A 372 -12.51 10.30 4.56
CA GLU A 372 -13.04 9.44 3.51
C GLU A 372 -11.99 8.42 3.04
N PRO A 373 -12.36 7.17 2.76
CA PRO A 373 -11.43 6.18 2.24
C PRO A 373 -10.92 6.54 0.83
N VAL A 374 -11.74 7.17 0.00
CA VAL A 374 -11.40 7.58 -1.37
C VAL A 374 -11.93 9.00 -1.60
N ASN A 375 -11.10 9.87 -2.18
CA ASN A 375 -11.46 11.24 -2.52
C ASN A 375 -10.81 11.62 -3.85
N ASP A 376 -11.48 11.28 -4.95
CA ASP A 376 -10.94 11.43 -6.31
C ASP A 376 -10.42 12.86 -6.62
N PRO A 377 -11.15 13.95 -6.27
CA PRO A 377 -10.60 15.30 -6.45
C PRO A 377 -9.29 15.55 -5.70
N LEU A 378 -9.22 15.11 -4.44
CA LEU A 378 -8.01 15.27 -3.62
C LEU A 378 -6.86 14.39 -4.12
N ASP A 379 -7.15 13.21 -4.65
CA ASP A 379 -6.14 12.33 -5.24
C ASP A 379 -5.50 12.97 -6.48
N ILE A 380 -6.30 13.61 -7.35
CA ILE A 380 -5.80 14.38 -8.50
C ILE A 380 -4.91 15.54 -8.03
N GLU A 381 -5.36 16.30 -7.03
CA GLU A 381 -4.55 17.40 -6.46
C GLU A 381 -3.27 16.89 -5.79
N THR A 382 -3.30 15.72 -5.16
CA THR A 382 -2.14 15.09 -4.53
C THR A 382 -1.10 14.67 -5.56
N VAL A 383 -1.50 14.15 -6.73
CA VAL A 383 -0.57 13.88 -7.84
C VAL A 383 0.06 15.18 -8.34
N ALA A 384 -0.74 16.22 -8.58
CA ALA A 384 -0.23 17.52 -9.00
C ALA A 384 0.72 18.16 -7.98
N PHE A 385 0.44 17.95 -6.69
CA PHE A 385 1.30 18.36 -5.59
C PHE A 385 2.66 17.63 -5.63
N PHE A 386 2.68 16.31 -5.82
CA PHE A 386 3.93 15.57 -5.95
C PHE A 386 4.74 16.00 -7.18
N GLU A 387 4.09 16.23 -8.32
CA GLU A 387 4.76 16.76 -9.51
C GLU A 387 5.34 18.16 -9.28
N ALA A 388 4.67 19.00 -8.49
CA ALA A 388 5.21 20.29 -8.08
C ALA A 388 6.46 20.12 -7.20
N LEU A 389 6.40 19.24 -6.20
CA LEU A 389 7.56 18.92 -5.36
C LEU A 389 8.74 18.38 -6.19
N SER A 390 8.50 17.52 -7.19
CA SER A 390 9.54 17.02 -8.11
C SER A 390 10.32 18.14 -8.82
N ARG A 391 9.71 19.31 -9.00
CA ARG A 391 10.33 20.47 -9.69
C ARG A 391 11.04 21.41 -8.73
N MET A 392 10.66 21.39 -7.44
CA MET A 392 11.15 22.32 -6.42
C MET A 392 12.42 21.80 -5.75
N VAL A 393 12.47 20.50 -5.46
CA VAL A 393 13.60 19.84 -4.79
C VAL A 393 14.56 19.30 -5.82
#